data_AF-A0A5Q0SLK0-F1
#
_entry.id   AF-A0A5Q0SLK0-F1
#
_cell.length_a   1.000
_cell.length_b   1.000
_cell.length_c   1.000
_cell.angle_alpha   90.00
_cell.angle_beta   90.00
_cell.angle_gamma   90.00
#
_symmetry.space_group_name_H-M   'P 1'
#
loop_
_entity.id
_entity.type
_entity.pdbx_description
1 polymer ?
#
loop_
_entity_poly.entity_id
_entity_poly.type
_entity_poly.pdbx_seq_one_letter_code
_entity_poly.pdbx_strand_id
1 'polypeptide(L)'
;METRKVVIVGAGYSGLNAYYELARHIDKTLIADKAQFVFYTAYLQKLVFGKNIRYTASIKPSIISTVKEIDLERKTVKIENGTEIQGYKLILALGCKREHQLDVIRKIMVKDRVSIGVENYLDEYLGIQLAFYLRKLNKEVSYSGPVLKWLGEKVSTKVLELLEKHGIRLSEKSDDIIPACEPNEVIGEFLPINDKLEYKNDVFVIGDMIKNYPKLGELAMREGIYVGRLLSKKINESFKPLFINIIDTGRGEAIHIRSNVPWNGNFESVKVSKLRAMMKRFIERYYILRKGKMGILYNL
;
A
#
# COMPACT_ATOMS: atom_id res chain seq x y z
N MET A 1 36.08 13.02 1.41
CA MET A 1 34.63 13.24 1.21
C MET A 1 33.91 12.21 2.06
N GLU A 2 33.21 12.60 3.12
CA GLU A 2 32.29 11.69 3.81
C GLU A 2 31.29 11.14 2.79
N THR A 3 31.27 9.81 2.63
CA THR A 3 30.29 9.11 1.83
C THR A 3 28.92 9.34 2.44
N ARG A 4 28.10 10.19 1.80
CA ARG A 4 26.73 10.53 2.22
C ARG A 4 25.80 9.35 1.98
N LYS A 5 25.89 8.35 2.86
CA LYS A 5 25.10 7.12 2.81
C LYS A 5 23.63 7.38 3.12
N VAL A 6 22.73 6.89 2.27
CA VAL A 6 21.29 6.85 2.51
C VAL A 6 20.90 5.45 2.95
N VAL A 7 20.32 5.32 4.15
CA VAL A 7 19.84 4.03 4.67
C VAL A 7 18.34 3.95 4.44
N ILE A 8 17.89 2.85 3.82
CA ILE A 8 16.47 2.57 3.58
C ILE A 8 16.10 1.32 4.37
N VAL A 9 15.07 1.45 5.19
CA VAL A 9 14.64 0.40 6.10
C VAL A 9 13.29 -0.14 5.64
N GLY A 10 13.30 -1.37 5.09
CA GLY A 10 12.12 -2.04 4.54
C GLY A 10 12.14 -2.09 3.02
N ALA A 11 11.90 -3.28 2.45
CA ALA A 11 11.90 -3.53 1.01
C ALA A 11 10.50 -3.87 0.47
N GLY A 12 9.48 -3.18 0.99
CA GLY A 12 8.11 -3.22 0.47
C GLY A 12 7.90 -2.34 -0.75
N TYR A 13 6.65 -1.92 -0.96
CA TYR A 13 6.24 -1.04 -2.07
C TYR A 13 7.05 0.24 -2.17
N SER A 14 7.17 0.97 -1.06
CA SER A 14 7.79 2.29 -1.00
C SER A 14 9.31 2.21 -0.99
N GLY A 15 9.89 1.42 -0.10
CA GLY A 15 11.35 1.29 0.06
C GLY A 15 12.08 0.80 -1.19
N LEU A 16 11.54 -0.19 -1.91
CA LEU A 16 12.14 -0.64 -3.18
C LEU A 16 12.12 0.45 -4.25
N ASN A 17 11.03 1.21 -4.35
CA ASN A 17 10.93 2.27 -5.36
C ASN A 17 11.84 3.45 -5.01
N ALA A 18 12.02 3.79 -3.73
CA ALA A 18 13.05 4.73 -3.29
C ALA A 18 14.44 4.24 -3.67
N TYR A 19 14.77 2.98 -3.35
CA TYR A 19 16.05 2.37 -3.68
C TYR A 19 16.34 2.38 -5.19
N TYR A 20 15.35 2.06 -6.03
CA TYR A 20 15.51 2.04 -7.48
C TYR A 20 15.67 3.43 -8.11
N GLU A 21 15.11 4.48 -7.51
CA GLU A 21 15.14 5.84 -8.06
C GLU A 21 16.34 6.68 -7.58
N LEU A 22 16.93 6.34 -6.43
CA LEU A 22 18.18 6.94 -5.96
C LEU A 22 19.29 6.85 -7.02
N ALA A 23 19.92 7.98 -7.32
CA ALA A 23 20.98 8.11 -8.30
C ALA A 23 22.15 7.16 -8.00
N ARG A 24 22.83 6.71 -9.06
CA ARG A 24 23.92 5.71 -8.95
C ARG A 24 25.11 6.17 -8.12
N HIS A 25 25.35 7.48 -8.04
CA HIS A 25 26.46 8.06 -7.27
C HIS A 25 26.15 8.22 -5.78
N ILE A 26 24.91 7.98 -5.35
CA ILE A 26 24.53 8.02 -3.93
C ILE A 26 24.83 6.65 -3.34
N ASP A 27 25.68 6.62 -2.31
CA ASP A 27 25.85 5.42 -1.49
C ASP A 27 24.53 5.11 -0.78
N LYS A 28 24.00 3.92 -0.99
CA LYS A 28 22.67 3.53 -0.52
C LYS A 28 22.66 2.10 0.00
N THR A 29 22.05 1.91 1.15
CA THR A 29 21.87 0.59 1.77
C THR A 29 20.40 0.32 1.97
N LEU A 30 19.90 -0.75 1.34
CA LEU A 30 18.55 -1.27 1.57
C LEU A 30 18.62 -2.42 2.56
N ILE A 31 17.97 -2.26 3.71
CA ILE A 31 17.83 -3.29 4.74
C ILE A 31 16.45 -3.91 4.59
N ALA A 32 16.38 -5.24 4.53
CA ALA A 32 15.12 -5.99 4.49
C ALA A 32 15.21 -7.22 5.39
N ASP A 33 14.08 -7.62 5.95
CA ASP A 33 13.95 -8.89 6.69
C ASP A 33 14.23 -10.09 5.78
N LYS A 34 13.77 -10.01 4.52
CA LYS A 34 13.86 -11.09 3.54
C LYS A 34 14.23 -10.55 2.16
N ALA A 35 14.88 -11.38 1.35
CA ALA A 35 15.15 -11.11 -0.05
C ALA A 35 13.93 -11.32 -0.97
N GLN A 36 12.75 -10.88 -0.52
CA GLN A 36 11.48 -11.10 -1.22
C GLN A 36 10.59 -9.86 -1.18
N PHE A 37 10.03 -9.52 -2.35
CA PHE A 37 8.91 -8.58 -2.48
C PHE A 37 7.59 -9.34 -2.52
N VAL A 38 6.58 -8.84 -1.79
CA VAL A 38 5.22 -9.39 -1.75
C VAL A 38 4.24 -8.40 -2.37
N PHE A 39 3.53 -8.82 -3.40
CA PHE A 39 2.44 -8.06 -4.00
C PHE A 39 1.10 -8.44 -3.36
N TYR A 40 0.72 -7.70 -2.31
CA TYR A 40 -0.45 -7.97 -1.48
C TYR A 40 -1.79 -8.06 -2.23
N THR A 41 -1.95 -7.34 -3.34
CA THR A 41 -3.17 -7.47 -4.17
C THR A 41 -3.28 -8.88 -4.79
N ALA A 42 -2.19 -9.41 -5.33
CA ALA A 42 -2.15 -10.79 -5.84
C ALA A 42 -2.24 -11.80 -4.70
N TYR A 43 -1.69 -11.49 -3.53
CA TYR A 43 -1.81 -12.33 -2.35
C TYR A 43 -3.26 -12.45 -1.87
N LEU A 44 -4.03 -11.36 -1.84
CA LEU A 44 -5.46 -11.39 -1.51
C LEU A 44 -6.24 -12.28 -2.47
N GLN A 45 -5.97 -12.18 -3.79
CA GLN A 45 -6.60 -13.09 -4.75
C GLN A 45 -6.22 -14.55 -4.54
N LYS A 46 -4.94 -14.83 -4.24
CA LYS A 46 -4.48 -16.18 -3.91
C LYS A 46 -5.24 -16.70 -2.69
N LEU A 47 -5.36 -15.88 -1.65
CA LEU A 47 -6.07 -16.20 -0.43
C LEU A 47 -7.51 -16.57 -0.76
N VAL A 48 -8.26 -15.67 -1.40
CA VAL A 48 -9.70 -15.85 -1.69
C VAL A 48 -9.97 -17.01 -2.65
N PHE A 49 -9.25 -17.10 -3.78
CA PHE A 49 -9.60 -18.02 -4.86
C PHE A 49 -8.80 -19.32 -4.85
N GLY A 50 -7.81 -19.48 -3.97
CA GLY A 50 -6.97 -20.67 -3.89
C GLY A 50 -6.16 -20.96 -5.17
N LYS A 51 -6.04 -19.99 -6.08
CA LYS A 51 -5.39 -20.18 -7.39
C LYS A 51 -3.87 -20.12 -7.27
N ASN A 52 -3.19 -20.77 -8.22
CA ASN A 52 -1.74 -20.64 -8.41
C ASN A 52 -1.38 -19.25 -8.97
N ILE A 53 -1.55 -18.22 -8.15
CA ILE A 53 -1.25 -16.83 -8.47
C ILE A 53 0.12 -16.52 -7.89
N ARG A 54 1.04 -16.07 -8.76
CA ARG A 54 2.34 -15.58 -8.31
C ARG A 54 2.16 -14.20 -7.66
N TYR A 55 2.50 -14.10 -6.39
CA TYR A 55 2.38 -12.88 -5.58
C TYR A 55 3.71 -12.45 -4.98
N THR A 56 4.81 -13.16 -5.26
CA THR A 56 6.14 -12.80 -4.76
C THR A 56 7.19 -12.73 -5.88
N ALA A 57 8.22 -11.92 -5.63
CA ALA A 57 9.39 -11.78 -6.50
C ALA A 57 10.67 -11.70 -5.66
N SER A 58 11.74 -12.37 -6.11
CA SER A 58 13.05 -12.28 -5.45
C SER A 58 13.71 -10.93 -5.72
N ILE A 59 14.18 -10.28 -4.67
CA ILE A 59 14.90 -9.01 -4.70
C ILE A 59 16.33 -9.21 -4.16
N LYS A 60 17.17 -8.18 -4.26
CA LYS A 60 18.54 -8.19 -3.74
C LYS A 60 18.75 -6.98 -2.82
N PRO A 61 18.31 -7.06 -1.55
CA PRO A 61 18.64 -6.04 -0.54
C PRO A 61 20.15 -5.96 -0.33
N SER A 62 20.64 -4.81 0.13
CA SER A 62 22.04 -4.66 0.54
C SER A 62 22.35 -5.49 1.78
N ILE A 63 21.38 -5.55 2.71
CA ILE A 63 21.47 -6.31 3.96
C ILE A 63 20.15 -7.07 4.14
N ILE A 64 20.26 -8.38 4.40
CA ILE A 64 19.13 -9.24 4.75
C ILE A 64 19.22 -9.51 6.25
N SER A 65 18.47 -8.74 7.05
CA SER A 65 18.41 -8.87 8.50
C SER A 65 17.19 -8.16 9.05
N THR A 66 16.66 -8.67 10.16
CA THR A 66 15.63 -7.99 10.94
C THR A 66 16.21 -6.74 11.59
N VAL A 67 15.49 -5.62 11.51
CA VAL A 67 15.80 -4.40 12.26
C VAL A 67 15.19 -4.51 13.66
N LYS A 68 15.96 -4.16 14.68
CA LYS A 68 15.52 -4.21 16.08
C LYS A 68 15.28 -2.82 16.66
N GLU A 69 16.16 -1.87 16.36
CA GLU A 69 16.08 -0.51 16.89
C GLU A 69 16.46 0.51 15.81
N ILE A 70 15.87 1.70 15.88
CA ILE A 70 16.19 2.83 15.02
C ILE A 70 16.35 4.08 15.89
N ASP A 71 17.54 4.66 15.89
CA ASP A 71 17.80 5.98 16.45
C ASP A 71 17.60 7.03 15.35
N LEU A 72 16.53 7.81 15.46
CA LEU A 72 16.17 8.84 14.48
C LEU A 72 17.06 10.07 14.56
N GLU A 73 17.61 10.40 15.73
CA GLU A 73 18.49 11.56 15.92
C GLU A 73 19.87 11.29 15.33
N ARG A 74 20.43 10.11 15.65
CA ARG A 74 21.72 9.65 15.11
C ARG A 74 21.61 9.05 13.71
N LYS A 75 20.39 8.86 13.20
CA LYS A 75 20.08 8.20 11.91
C LYS A 75 20.76 6.84 11.79
N THR A 76 20.68 6.06 12.86
CA THR A 76 21.35 4.77 13.02
C THR A 76 20.33 3.64 13.14
N VAL A 77 20.59 2.53 12.45
CA VAL A 77 19.74 1.34 12.43
C VAL A 77 20.51 0.18 13.03
N LYS A 78 19.97 -0.42 14.09
CA LYS A 78 20.54 -1.61 14.71
C LYS A 78 19.78 -2.85 14.24
N ILE A 79 20.52 -3.81 13.71
CA ILE A 79 19.97 -5.08 13.21
C ILE A 79 20.17 -6.21 14.22
N GLU A 80 19.53 -7.35 13.96
CA GLU A 80 19.45 -8.50 14.87
C GLU A 80 20.78 -8.99 15.45
N ASN A 81 21.87 -8.94 14.68
CA ASN A 81 23.20 -9.35 15.15
C ASN A 81 23.93 -8.25 15.97
N GLY A 82 23.24 -7.16 16.32
CA GLY A 82 23.80 -6.02 17.06
C GLY A 82 24.58 -5.02 16.21
N THR A 83 24.75 -5.27 14.90
CA THR A 83 25.46 -4.32 14.02
C THR A 83 24.66 -3.03 13.87
N GLU A 84 25.36 -1.89 13.99
CA GLU A 84 24.80 -0.57 13.77
C GLU A 84 25.16 -0.06 12.36
N ILE A 85 24.15 0.47 11.66
CA ILE A 85 24.29 1.01 10.31
C ILE A 85 23.87 2.48 10.36
N GLN A 86 24.85 3.36 10.33
CA GLN A 86 24.63 4.80 10.32
C GLN A 86 24.41 5.33 8.90
N GLY A 87 23.44 6.24 8.75
CA GLY A 87 23.16 6.97 7.53
C GLY A 87 23.28 8.48 7.71
N TYR A 88 23.63 9.19 6.65
CA TYR A 88 23.47 10.64 6.58
C TYR A 88 21.99 11.03 6.45
N LYS A 89 21.21 10.22 5.72
CA LYS A 89 19.75 10.29 5.65
C LYS A 89 19.14 8.91 5.88
N LEU A 90 17.92 8.90 6.41
CA LEU A 90 17.15 7.70 6.70
C LEU A 90 15.82 7.72 5.95
N ILE A 91 15.46 6.60 5.32
CA ILE A 91 14.14 6.38 4.71
C ILE A 91 13.47 5.22 5.43
N LEU A 92 12.40 5.51 6.16
CA LEU A 92 11.59 4.55 6.89
C LEU A 92 10.46 4.02 5.98
N ALA A 93 10.50 2.72 5.70
CA ALA A 93 9.62 2.03 4.76
C ALA A 93 9.25 0.60 5.23
N LEU A 94 9.17 0.39 6.55
CA LEU A 94 8.84 -0.88 7.20
C LEU A 94 7.40 -1.34 6.96
N GLY A 95 6.53 -0.44 6.48
CA GLY A 95 5.11 -0.71 6.31
C GLY A 95 4.36 -0.80 7.64
N CYS A 96 3.24 -1.53 7.64
CA CYS A 96 2.43 -1.79 8.81
C CYS A 96 2.18 -3.30 8.99
N LYS A 97 1.90 -3.71 10.22
CA LYS A 97 1.57 -5.08 10.61
C LYS A 97 0.14 -5.41 10.21
N ARG A 98 -0.04 -6.55 9.52
CA ARG A 98 -1.31 -6.95 8.89
C ARG A 98 -1.77 -8.33 9.34
N GLU A 99 -1.13 -8.93 10.33
CA GLU A 99 -1.39 -10.28 10.82
C GLU A 99 -2.86 -10.43 11.28
N HIS A 100 -3.32 -9.55 12.17
CA HIS A 100 -4.70 -9.53 12.64
C HIS A 100 -5.70 -9.28 11.51
N GLN A 101 -5.37 -8.38 10.58
CA GLN A 101 -6.19 -8.11 9.40
C GLN A 101 -6.35 -9.36 8.52
N LEU A 102 -5.25 -10.08 8.26
CA LEU A 102 -5.25 -11.31 7.48
C LEU A 102 -5.99 -12.46 8.19
N ASP A 103 -5.89 -12.55 9.51
CA ASP A 103 -6.60 -13.57 10.30
C ASP A 103 -8.11 -13.36 10.28
N VAL A 104 -8.57 -12.11 10.39
CA VAL A 104 -9.98 -11.78 10.23
C VAL A 104 -10.46 -12.10 8.82
N ILE A 105 -9.71 -11.74 7.77
CA ILE A 105 -10.08 -12.07 6.38
C ILE A 105 -10.20 -13.59 6.20
N ARG A 106 -9.30 -14.40 6.78
CA ARG A 106 -9.38 -15.87 6.73
C ARG A 106 -10.65 -16.40 7.42
N LYS A 107 -11.01 -15.84 8.58
CA LYS A 107 -12.24 -16.20 9.30
C LYS A 107 -13.50 -15.82 8.51
N ILE A 108 -13.48 -14.67 7.83
CA ILE A 108 -14.58 -14.23 6.96
C ILE A 108 -14.79 -15.22 5.81
N MET A 109 -13.71 -15.66 5.17
CA MET A 109 -13.80 -16.49 3.97
C MET A 109 -14.50 -17.83 4.17
N VAL A 110 -14.49 -18.39 5.39
CA VAL A 110 -15.14 -19.68 5.67
C VAL A 110 -16.64 -19.55 5.93
N LYS A 111 -17.18 -18.33 6.06
CA LYS A 111 -18.61 -18.07 6.29
C LYS A 111 -19.39 -17.99 4.98
N ASP A 112 -20.62 -18.50 4.94
CA ASP A 112 -21.49 -18.39 3.75
C ASP A 112 -22.25 -17.06 3.69
N ARG A 113 -22.55 -16.49 4.85
CA ARG A 113 -23.13 -15.16 5.03
C ARG A 113 -22.12 -14.25 5.70
N VAL A 114 -21.87 -13.08 5.12
CA VAL A 114 -20.83 -12.15 5.57
C VAL A 114 -21.39 -10.74 5.58
N SER A 115 -21.14 -9.99 6.65
CA SER A 115 -21.47 -8.57 6.73
C SER A 115 -20.20 -7.77 6.98
N ILE A 116 -19.58 -7.28 5.90
CA ILE A 116 -18.23 -6.70 5.91
C ILE A 116 -18.27 -5.23 6.34
N GLY A 117 -17.37 -4.88 7.24
CA GLY A 117 -17.06 -3.51 7.63
C GLY A 117 -15.55 -3.33 7.76
N VAL A 118 -15.12 -2.10 7.96
CA VAL A 118 -13.71 -1.78 8.25
C VAL A 118 -13.65 -0.89 9.48
N GLU A 119 -12.64 -1.09 10.32
CA GLU A 119 -12.41 -0.24 11.50
C GLU A 119 -11.93 1.16 11.09
N ASN A 120 -11.01 1.23 10.13
CA ASN A 120 -10.54 2.49 9.56
C ASN A 120 -11.19 2.75 8.21
N TYR A 121 -11.89 3.88 8.08
CA TYR A 121 -12.57 4.26 6.84
C TYR A 121 -11.61 4.42 5.63
N LEU A 122 -10.32 4.71 5.86
CA LEU A 122 -9.34 4.78 4.78
C LEU A 122 -9.08 3.41 4.11
N ASP A 123 -9.45 2.31 4.78
CA ASP A 123 -9.31 0.94 4.29
C ASP A 123 -10.61 0.39 3.64
N GLU A 124 -11.65 1.21 3.47
CA GLU A 124 -12.91 0.79 2.82
C GLU A 124 -12.69 0.12 1.45
N TYR A 125 -11.66 0.54 0.71
CA TYR A 125 -11.33 -0.04 -0.60
C TYR A 125 -10.96 -1.54 -0.49
N LEU A 126 -10.37 -1.96 0.63
CA LEU A 126 -10.04 -3.37 0.92
C LEU A 126 -11.31 -4.15 1.25
N GLY A 127 -12.16 -3.61 2.12
CA GLY A 127 -13.45 -4.23 2.49
C GLY A 127 -14.36 -4.42 1.28
N ILE A 128 -14.47 -3.40 0.44
CA ILE A 128 -15.27 -3.45 -0.81
C ILE A 128 -14.66 -4.45 -1.81
N GLN A 129 -13.34 -4.47 -1.96
CA GLN A 129 -12.67 -5.46 -2.82
C GLN A 129 -12.95 -6.89 -2.34
N LEU A 130 -12.91 -7.13 -1.02
CA LEU A 130 -13.25 -8.43 -0.44
C LEU A 130 -14.73 -8.77 -0.67
N ALA A 131 -15.64 -7.80 -0.52
CA ALA A 131 -17.07 -7.98 -0.76
C ALA A 131 -17.36 -8.51 -2.17
N PHE A 132 -16.79 -7.87 -3.20
CA PHE A 132 -16.92 -8.32 -4.58
C PHE A 132 -16.38 -9.74 -4.80
N TYR A 133 -15.23 -10.03 -4.20
CA TYR A 133 -14.57 -11.32 -4.30
C TYR A 133 -15.38 -12.46 -3.63
N LEU A 134 -15.94 -12.23 -2.45
CA LEU A 134 -16.81 -13.19 -1.77
C LEU A 134 -18.13 -13.36 -2.52
N ARG A 135 -18.68 -12.28 -3.07
CA ARG A 135 -19.89 -12.35 -3.90
C ARG A 135 -19.68 -13.13 -5.19
N LYS A 136 -18.49 -13.07 -5.78
CA LYS A 136 -18.10 -13.93 -6.91
C LYS A 136 -18.08 -15.42 -6.52
N LEU A 137 -17.74 -15.75 -5.27
CA LEU A 137 -17.83 -17.10 -4.71
C LEU A 137 -19.26 -17.50 -4.31
N ASN A 138 -20.28 -16.75 -4.77
CA ASN A 138 -21.70 -16.98 -4.49
C ASN A 138 -22.10 -16.90 -3.01
N LYS A 139 -21.28 -16.27 -2.17
CA LYS A 139 -21.64 -15.99 -0.78
C LYS A 139 -22.71 -14.89 -0.71
N GLU A 140 -23.47 -14.88 0.38
CA GLU A 140 -24.38 -13.80 0.73
C GLU A 140 -23.56 -12.71 1.43
N VAL A 141 -23.50 -11.52 0.83
CA VAL A 141 -22.60 -10.46 1.28
C VAL A 141 -23.38 -9.17 1.45
N SER A 142 -23.25 -8.56 2.63
CA SER A 142 -23.56 -7.16 2.87
C SER A 142 -22.31 -6.35 3.18
N TYR A 143 -22.38 -5.05 2.96
CA TYR A 143 -21.33 -4.10 3.30
C TYR A 143 -21.89 -2.99 4.19
N SER A 144 -21.15 -2.65 5.24
CA SER A 144 -21.46 -1.57 6.16
C SER A 144 -20.37 -0.51 6.12
N GLY A 145 -20.75 0.73 5.82
CA GLY A 145 -19.84 1.86 5.75
C GLY A 145 -20.30 2.95 4.78
N PRO A 146 -19.62 4.10 4.75
CA PRO A 146 -19.97 5.23 3.89
C PRO A 146 -19.64 5.02 2.40
N VAL A 147 -19.03 3.89 2.03
CA VAL A 147 -18.70 3.50 0.66
C VAL A 147 -17.81 4.53 -0.04
N LEU A 148 -16.58 4.66 0.44
CA LEU A 148 -15.55 5.52 -0.17
C LEU A 148 -15.95 6.99 -0.30
N LYS A 149 -16.90 7.48 0.51
CA LYS A 149 -17.35 8.89 0.50
C LYS A 149 -16.21 9.88 0.72
N TRP A 150 -15.18 9.48 1.48
CA TRP A 150 -13.98 10.27 1.71
C TRP A 150 -13.12 10.50 0.45
N LEU A 151 -13.35 9.75 -0.63
CA LEU A 151 -12.76 9.98 -1.95
C LEU A 151 -13.62 10.90 -2.83
N GLY A 152 -14.80 11.30 -2.36
CA GLY A 152 -15.74 12.19 -3.03
C GLY A 152 -17.03 11.51 -3.51
N GLU A 153 -18.06 12.32 -3.75
CA GLU A 153 -19.43 11.85 -4.03
C GLU A 153 -19.54 11.07 -5.34
N LYS A 154 -18.78 11.44 -6.37
CA LYS A 154 -18.79 10.71 -7.65
C LYS A 154 -18.23 9.30 -7.48
N VAL A 155 -17.22 9.15 -6.62
CA VAL A 155 -16.64 7.85 -6.27
C VAL A 155 -17.67 7.01 -5.53
N SER A 156 -18.24 7.54 -4.45
CA SER A 156 -19.19 6.82 -3.62
C SER A 156 -20.40 6.34 -4.41
N THR A 157 -21.03 7.25 -5.16
CA THR A 157 -22.21 6.95 -5.98
C THR A 157 -21.94 5.80 -6.96
N LYS A 158 -20.80 5.83 -7.65
CA LYS A 158 -20.50 4.82 -8.67
C LYS A 158 -20.15 3.45 -8.07
N VAL A 159 -19.54 3.43 -6.89
CA VAL A 159 -19.25 2.19 -6.16
C VAL A 159 -20.54 1.59 -5.61
N LEU A 160 -21.46 2.41 -5.09
CA LEU A 160 -22.79 2.01 -4.64
C LEU A 160 -23.59 1.31 -5.74
N GLU A 161 -23.69 1.93 -6.92
CA GLU A 161 -24.33 1.32 -8.10
C GLU A 161 -23.74 -0.06 -8.42
N LEU A 162 -22.41 -0.21 -8.30
CA LEU A 162 -21.74 -1.49 -8.57
C LEU A 162 -21.99 -2.54 -7.50
N LEU A 163 -22.03 -2.17 -6.23
CA LEU A 163 -22.38 -3.07 -5.13
C LEU A 163 -23.80 -3.62 -5.35
N GLU A 164 -24.77 -2.73 -5.61
CA GLU A 164 -26.16 -3.08 -5.89
C GLU A 164 -26.28 -4.00 -7.12
N LYS A 165 -25.65 -3.61 -8.24
CA LYS A 165 -25.61 -4.41 -9.48
C LYS A 165 -25.10 -5.84 -9.26
N HIS A 166 -24.19 -6.05 -8.29
CA HIS A 166 -23.63 -7.37 -7.98
C HIS A 166 -24.38 -8.08 -6.83
N GLY A 167 -25.45 -7.48 -6.31
CA GLY A 167 -26.25 -8.04 -5.23
C GLY A 167 -25.54 -8.03 -3.89
N ILE A 168 -24.67 -7.04 -3.65
CA ILE A 168 -24.07 -6.77 -2.34
C ILE A 168 -24.93 -5.68 -1.68
N ARG A 169 -25.63 -6.06 -0.61
CA ARG A 169 -26.57 -5.15 0.07
C ARG A 169 -25.82 -4.22 1.02
N LEU A 170 -26.34 -3.03 1.24
CA LEU A 170 -25.87 -2.21 2.36
C LEU A 170 -26.48 -2.71 3.67
N SER A 171 -25.72 -2.63 4.75
CA SER A 171 -26.20 -2.89 6.11
C SER A 171 -25.78 -1.77 7.06
N GLU A 172 -26.63 -1.47 8.04
CA GLU A 172 -26.32 -0.48 9.08
C GLU A 172 -25.21 -0.94 10.01
N LYS A 173 -25.07 -2.26 10.19
CA LYS A 173 -24.07 -2.88 11.05
C LYS A 173 -23.32 -3.98 10.32
N SER A 174 -22.10 -4.23 10.78
CA SER A 174 -21.23 -5.30 10.33
C SER A 174 -20.85 -6.19 11.51
N ASP A 175 -20.90 -7.50 11.28
CA ASP A 175 -20.41 -8.52 12.22
C ASP A 175 -18.95 -8.92 11.90
N ASP A 176 -18.49 -8.59 10.68
CA ASP A 176 -17.18 -8.92 10.12
C ASP A 176 -16.36 -7.64 9.87
N ILE A 177 -15.84 -7.07 10.95
CA ILE A 177 -15.06 -5.84 10.92
C ILE A 177 -13.59 -6.18 10.66
N ILE A 178 -13.07 -5.73 9.51
CA ILE A 178 -11.65 -5.82 9.19
C ILE A 178 -10.91 -4.76 10.02
N PRO A 179 -9.97 -5.14 10.90
CA PRO A 179 -9.23 -4.18 11.71
C PRO A 179 -8.29 -3.35 10.85
N ALA A 180 -7.92 -2.17 11.35
CA ALA A 180 -6.85 -1.37 10.79
C ALA A 180 -5.51 -2.14 10.86
N CYS A 181 -4.57 -1.81 9.99
CA CYS A 181 -3.21 -2.32 10.19
C CYS A 181 -2.53 -1.60 11.35
N GLU A 182 -1.66 -2.31 12.06
CA GLU A 182 -0.96 -1.81 13.23
C GLU A 182 0.40 -1.22 12.84
N PRO A 183 0.92 -0.21 13.56
CA PRO A 183 2.25 0.30 13.32
C PRO A 183 3.31 -0.79 13.49
N ASN A 184 4.46 -0.62 12.82
CA ASN A 184 5.59 -1.54 13.00
C ASN A 184 6.17 -1.39 14.41
N GLU A 185 6.49 -2.51 15.06
CA GLU A 185 6.97 -2.57 16.46
C GLU A 185 8.27 -1.79 16.73
N VAL A 186 9.12 -1.63 15.72
CA VAL A 186 10.39 -0.89 15.84
C VAL A 186 10.16 0.61 16.06
N ILE A 187 9.08 1.16 15.50
CA ILE A 187 8.73 2.58 15.64
C ILE A 187 7.57 2.77 16.63
N GLY A 188 6.67 1.80 16.75
CA GLY A 188 5.54 1.83 17.68
C GLY A 188 4.36 2.71 17.27
N GLU A 189 4.51 3.57 16.27
CA GLU A 189 3.45 4.48 15.81
C GLU A 189 3.50 4.80 14.31
N PHE A 190 2.42 5.38 13.78
CA PHE A 190 2.42 6.01 12.47
C PHE A 190 2.90 7.46 12.58
N LEU A 191 3.82 7.84 11.70
CA LEU A 191 4.53 9.11 11.82
C LEU A 191 3.88 10.20 10.95
N PRO A 192 3.74 11.44 11.44
CA PRO A 192 3.36 12.58 10.60
C PRO A 192 4.51 12.95 9.65
N ILE A 193 4.19 13.65 8.56
CA ILE A 193 5.17 14.10 7.58
C ILE A 193 4.87 15.54 7.13
N ASN A 194 5.87 16.23 6.63
CA ASN A 194 5.70 17.47 5.86
C ASN A 194 5.36 17.18 4.39
N ASP A 195 5.22 18.24 3.59
CA ASP A 195 4.90 18.16 2.16
C ASP A 195 5.97 17.49 1.28
N LYS A 196 7.16 17.22 1.84
CA LYS A 196 8.25 16.47 1.21
C LYS A 196 8.44 15.06 1.79
N LEU A 197 7.45 14.55 2.50
CA LEU A 197 7.47 13.22 3.14
C LEU A 197 8.56 13.06 4.21
N GLU A 198 8.97 14.17 4.82
CA GLU A 198 9.99 14.21 5.87
C GLU A 198 9.32 14.36 7.24
N TYR A 199 9.72 13.53 8.19
CA TYR A 199 9.22 13.54 9.58
C TYR A 199 10.11 14.40 10.48
N LYS A 200 11.42 14.25 10.32
CA LYS A 200 12.48 15.02 10.99
C LYS A 200 13.58 15.32 9.98
N ASN A 201 14.47 16.26 10.29
CA ASN A 201 15.58 16.61 9.41
C ASN A 201 16.35 15.37 8.95
N ASP A 202 16.41 15.16 7.63
CA ASP A 202 17.04 14.03 6.96
C ASP A 202 16.42 12.64 7.25
N VAL A 203 15.21 12.59 7.81
CA VAL A 203 14.44 11.37 8.10
C VAL A 203 13.10 11.40 7.35
N PHE A 204 13.00 10.55 6.33
CA PHE A 204 11.84 10.42 5.46
C PHE A 204 10.98 9.23 5.87
N VAL A 205 9.66 9.37 5.79
CA VAL A 205 8.70 8.29 6.08
C VAL A 205 7.81 8.08 4.88
N ILE A 206 7.72 6.85 4.39
CA ILE A 206 7.00 6.50 3.16
C ILE A 206 6.22 5.19 3.30
N GLY A 207 5.16 5.07 2.50
CA GLY A 207 4.25 3.94 2.48
C GLY A 207 3.37 3.89 3.72
N ASP A 208 3.04 2.67 4.13
CA ASP A 208 2.04 2.43 5.18
C ASP A 208 2.46 2.93 6.58
N MET A 209 3.64 3.51 6.74
CA MET A 209 4.10 4.13 7.99
C MET A 209 3.55 5.55 8.21
N ILE A 210 3.03 6.21 7.17
CA ILE A 210 2.56 7.61 7.27
C ILE A 210 1.21 7.68 8.00
N LYS A 211 1.11 8.58 8.98
CA LYS A 211 -0.13 8.87 9.72
C LYS A 211 -1.21 9.48 8.81
N ASN A 212 -2.46 9.07 8.99
CA ASN A 212 -3.64 9.58 8.27
C ASN A 212 -3.58 9.45 6.73
N TYR A 213 -2.72 8.57 6.21
CA TYR A 213 -2.70 8.22 4.78
C TYR A 213 -3.36 6.86 4.55
N PRO A 214 -4.09 6.68 3.42
CA PRO A 214 -4.60 5.38 3.04
C PRO A 214 -3.42 4.43 2.73
N LYS A 215 -3.51 3.19 3.24
CA LYS A 215 -2.42 2.20 3.22
C LYS A 215 -2.36 1.45 1.88
N LEU A 216 -2.16 2.21 0.81
CA LEU A 216 -2.34 1.79 -0.58
C LEU A 216 -0.99 1.57 -1.28
N GLY A 217 -0.80 0.38 -1.85
CA GLY A 217 0.47 0.01 -2.50
C GLY A 217 0.90 0.95 -3.64
N GLU A 218 -0.04 1.44 -4.45
CA GLU A 218 0.26 2.40 -5.54
C GLU A 218 0.80 3.73 -5.00
N LEU A 219 0.13 4.29 -3.98
CA LEU A 219 0.53 5.51 -3.32
C LEU A 219 1.92 5.34 -2.67
N ALA A 220 2.12 4.23 -1.95
CA ALA A 220 3.40 3.87 -1.35
C ALA A 220 4.54 3.80 -2.39
N MET A 221 4.29 3.22 -3.57
CA MET A 221 5.28 3.20 -4.65
C MET A 221 5.63 4.62 -5.13
N ARG A 222 4.63 5.51 -5.32
CA ARG A 222 4.86 6.90 -5.75
C ARG A 222 5.61 7.73 -4.71
N GLU A 223 5.32 7.54 -3.43
CA GLU A 223 6.05 8.14 -2.32
C GLU A 223 7.52 7.73 -2.35
N GLY A 224 7.80 6.44 -2.57
CA GLY A 224 9.16 5.94 -2.76
C GLY A 224 9.87 6.57 -3.95
N ILE A 225 9.21 6.64 -5.11
CA ILE A 225 9.76 7.30 -6.30
C ILE A 225 10.07 8.76 -6.01
N TYR A 226 9.14 9.47 -5.38
CA TYR A 226 9.29 10.87 -5.02
C TYR A 226 10.52 11.09 -4.14
N VAL A 227 10.64 10.39 -2.99
CA VAL A 227 11.79 10.55 -2.09
C VAL A 227 13.10 10.18 -2.79
N GLY A 228 13.11 9.09 -3.57
CA GLY A 228 14.29 8.69 -4.33
C GLY A 228 14.74 9.77 -5.34
N ARG A 229 13.80 10.43 -6.02
CA ARG A 229 14.10 11.53 -6.95
C ARG A 229 14.49 12.82 -6.24
N LEU A 230 13.83 13.16 -5.14
CA LEU A 230 14.13 14.33 -4.31
C LEU A 230 15.56 14.25 -3.77
N LEU A 231 15.94 13.12 -3.17
CA LEU A 231 17.31 12.92 -2.65
C LEU A 231 18.36 12.85 -3.76
N SER A 232 17.95 12.45 -4.96
CA SER A 232 18.79 12.49 -6.17
C SER A 232 18.88 13.88 -6.81
N LYS A 233 18.23 14.90 -6.24
CA LYS A 233 18.13 16.26 -6.79
C LYS A 233 17.54 16.31 -8.21
N LYS A 234 16.67 15.35 -8.55
CA LYS A 234 15.97 15.31 -9.85
C LYS A 234 14.68 16.14 -9.85
N ILE A 235 14.17 16.43 -8.65
CA ILE A 235 12.95 17.20 -8.37
C ILE A 235 13.18 18.01 -7.10
N ASN A 236 12.36 19.05 -6.87
CA ASN A 236 12.39 19.84 -5.62
C ASN A 236 10.99 20.29 -5.15
N GLU A 237 9.97 20.04 -5.95
CA GLU A 237 8.57 20.31 -5.64
C GLU A 237 8.04 19.42 -4.51
N SER A 238 6.96 19.86 -3.87
CA SER A 238 6.23 19.09 -2.85
C SER A 238 5.58 17.84 -3.45
N PHE A 239 5.46 16.79 -2.64
CA PHE A 239 4.72 15.59 -3.02
C PHE A 239 3.24 15.91 -3.23
N LYS A 240 2.69 15.50 -4.37
CA LYS A 240 1.28 15.65 -4.69
C LYS A 240 0.58 14.30 -4.52
N PRO A 241 -0.07 14.04 -3.37
CA PRO A 241 -0.75 12.79 -3.15
C PRO A 241 -1.97 12.66 -4.07
N LEU A 242 -2.26 11.43 -4.44
CA LEU A 242 -3.41 11.07 -5.26
C LEU A 242 -3.83 9.66 -4.83
N PHE A 243 -5.09 9.38 -4.63
CA PHE A 243 -5.54 8.02 -4.43
C PHE A 243 -5.71 7.40 -5.82
N ILE A 244 -5.05 6.27 -6.12
CA ILE A 244 -5.27 5.52 -7.36
C ILE A 244 -5.49 4.05 -7.03
N ASN A 245 -6.70 3.55 -7.24
CA ASN A 245 -6.98 2.14 -7.02
C ASN A 245 -7.88 1.56 -8.11
N ILE A 246 -7.72 0.25 -8.35
CA ILE A 246 -8.63 -0.53 -9.18
C ILE A 246 -9.26 -1.61 -8.28
N ILE A 247 -10.58 -1.53 -8.10
CA ILE A 247 -11.38 -2.55 -7.44
C ILE A 247 -11.99 -3.46 -8.51
N ASP A 248 -11.63 -4.73 -8.50
CA ASP A 248 -12.15 -5.74 -9.44
C ASP A 248 -13.43 -6.37 -8.89
N THR A 249 -14.52 -6.36 -9.65
CA THR A 249 -15.78 -7.01 -9.23
C THR A 249 -15.66 -8.53 -9.22
N GLY A 250 -14.57 -9.06 -9.77
CA GLY A 250 -14.33 -10.47 -9.94
C GLY A 250 -15.11 -11.08 -11.12
N ARG A 251 -16.04 -10.35 -11.72
CA ARG A 251 -16.92 -10.79 -12.83
C ARG A 251 -16.57 -10.12 -14.17
N GLY A 252 -15.29 -9.78 -14.36
CA GLY A 252 -14.78 -9.25 -15.63
C GLY A 252 -15.04 -7.76 -15.84
N GLU A 253 -15.43 -7.04 -14.79
CA GLU A 253 -15.57 -5.59 -14.73
C GLU A 253 -14.76 -5.07 -13.54
N ALA A 254 -14.19 -3.88 -13.65
CA ALA A 254 -13.51 -3.23 -12.53
C ALA A 254 -13.75 -1.74 -12.56
N ILE A 255 -13.68 -1.13 -11.38
CA ILE A 255 -13.76 0.31 -11.17
C ILE A 255 -12.36 0.85 -10.91
N HIS A 256 -11.94 1.80 -11.74
CA HIS A 256 -10.71 2.56 -11.56
C HIS A 256 -11.05 3.92 -10.95
N ILE A 257 -10.42 4.22 -9.82
CA ILE A 257 -10.66 5.42 -9.02
C ILE A 257 -9.38 6.23 -8.99
N ARG A 258 -9.49 7.53 -9.26
CA ARG A 258 -8.46 8.52 -8.99
C ARG A 258 -9.07 9.67 -8.20
N SER A 259 -8.52 10.05 -7.06
CA SER A 259 -9.05 11.19 -6.28
C SER A 259 -7.98 11.87 -5.43
N ASN A 260 -7.98 13.20 -5.37
CA ASN A 260 -7.15 13.96 -4.43
C ASN A 260 -7.98 14.69 -3.35
N VAL A 261 -9.29 14.40 -3.27
CA VAL A 261 -10.20 14.92 -2.23
C VAL A 261 -9.69 14.72 -0.80
N PRO A 262 -9.07 13.58 -0.42
CA PRO A 262 -8.57 13.38 0.95
C PRO A 262 -7.47 14.37 1.37
N TRP A 263 -6.88 15.06 0.40
CA TRP A 263 -5.82 16.05 0.61
C TRP A 263 -6.28 17.44 0.16
N ASN A 264 -7.56 17.76 0.39
CA ASN A 264 -8.20 19.05 0.09
C ASN A 264 -8.20 19.45 -1.39
N GLY A 265 -8.03 18.48 -2.30
CA GLY A 265 -8.21 18.69 -3.73
C GLY A 265 -9.67 18.57 -4.16
N ASN A 266 -9.94 18.84 -5.43
CA ASN A 266 -11.27 18.77 -6.05
C ASN A 266 -11.35 17.81 -7.24
N PHE A 267 -10.32 16.98 -7.43
CA PHE A 267 -10.25 16.04 -8.54
C PHE A 267 -10.79 14.68 -8.12
N GLU A 268 -11.77 14.21 -8.88
CA GLU A 268 -12.35 12.88 -8.80
C GLU A 268 -12.53 12.31 -10.20
N SER A 269 -12.04 11.09 -10.43
CA SER A 269 -12.23 10.37 -11.68
C SER A 269 -12.57 8.92 -11.40
N VAL A 270 -13.69 8.47 -11.96
CA VAL A 270 -14.19 7.11 -11.80
C VAL A 270 -14.51 6.54 -13.16
N LYS A 271 -13.92 5.39 -13.49
CA LYS A 271 -14.13 4.71 -14.77
C LYS A 271 -14.37 3.23 -14.53
N VAL A 272 -15.52 2.73 -14.99
CA VAL A 272 -15.90 1.33 -14.90
C VAL A 272 -15.79 0.69 -16.28
N SER A 273 -15.03 -0.40 -16.41
CA SER A 273 -15.03 -1.18 -17.65
C SER A 273 -14.36 -2.55 -17.52
N LYS A 274 -14.58 -3.42 -18.52
CA LYS A 274 -13.84 -4.68 -18.68
C LYS A 274 -12.34 -4.46 -18.90
N LEU A 275 -11.97 -3.39 -19.61
CA LEU A 275 -10.58 -3.01 -19.82
C LEU A 275 -9.85 -2.77 -18.49
N ARG A 276 -10.53 -2.16 -17.49
CA ARG A 276 -9.92 -1.96 -16.16
C ARG A 276 -9.66 -3.27 -15.43
N ALA A 277 -10.52 -4.28 -15.58
CA ALA A 277 -10.26 -5.61 -15.02
C ALA A 277 -9.02 -6.27 -15.68
N MET A 278 -8.84 -6.08 -16.99
CA MET A 278 -7.62 -6.53 -17.67
C MET A 278 -6.38 -5.76 -17.19
N MET A 279 -6.48 -4.44 -17.00
CA MET A 279 -5.40 -3.62 -16.46
C MET A 279 -4.98 -4.08 -15.06
N LYS A 280 -5.93 -4.44 -14.19
CA LYS A 280 -5.63 -4.98 -12.84
C LYS A 280 -4.72 -6.20 -12.92
N ARG A 281 -5.06 -7.17 -13.78
CA ARG A 281 -4.27 -8.39 -14.01
C ARG A 281 -2.90 -8.09 -14.63
N PHE A 282 -2.85 -7.10 -15.52
CA PHE A 282 -1.60 -6.63 -16.09
C PHE A 282 -0.68 -6.07 -15.00
N ILE A 283 -1.19 -5.18 -14.15
CA ILE A 283 -0.46 -4.55 -13.04
C ILE A 283 0.11 -5.62 -12.09
N GLU A 284 -0.71 -6.63 -11.75
CA GLU A 284 -0.29 -7.77 -10.91
C GLU A 284 0.93 -8.49 -11.48
N ARG A 285 0.89 -8.87 -12.76
CA ARG A 285 2.01 -9.55 -13.41
C ARG A 285 3.21 -8.62 -13.58
N TYR A 286 2.95 -7.37 -13.94
CA TYR A 286 3.98 -6.37 -14.20
C TYR A 286 4.82 -6.12 -12.94
N TYR A 287 4.21 -5.87 -11.77
CA TYR A 287 4.98 -5.59 -10.56
C TYR A 287 5.78 -6.81 -10.06
N ILE A 288 5.26 -8.03 -10.25
CA ILE A 288 6.03 -9.24 -9.97
C ILE A 288 7.23 -9.37 -10.91
N LEU A 289 7.04 -9.21 -12.21
CA LEU A 289 8.11 -9.29 -13.21
C LEU A 289 9.17 -8.21 -13.00
N ARG A 290 8.73 -7.02 -12.58
CA ARG A 290 9.58 -5.84 -12.32
C ARG A 290 10.12 -5.80 -10.89
N LYS A 291 9.92 -6.86 -10.09
CA LYS A 291 10.45 -6.99 -8.73
C LYS A 291 10.07 -5.77 -7.86
N GLY A 292 8.80 -5.37 -7.92
CA GLY A 292 8.23 -4.24 -7.19
C GLY A 292 8.46 -2.86 -7.82
N LYS A 293 9.24 -2.73 -8.90
CA LYS A 293 9.48 -1.43 -9.54
C LYS A 293 8.24 -0.92 -10.28
N MET A 294 7.79 0.28 -9.94
CA MET A 294 6.62 0.90 -10.57
C MET A 294 6.84 1.21 -12.06
N GLY A 295 8.01 1.74 -12.41
CA GLY A 295 8.42 1.99 -13.79
C GLY A 295 7.42 2.86 -14.57
N ILE A 296 6.96 2.39 -15.73
CA ILE A 296 6.09 3.18 -16.62
C ILE A 296 4.73 3.53 -16.02
N LEU A 297 4.28 2.77 -15.00
CA LEU A 297 2.98 2.99 -14.36
C LEU A 297 2.95 4.24 -13.49
N TYR A 298 4.11 4.85 -13.21
CA TYR A 298 4.21 6.13 -12.52
C TYR A 298 3.51 7.28 -13.27
N ASN A 299 3.42 7.18 -14.61
CA ASN A 299 2.88 8.24 -15.46
C ASN A 299 1.36 8.08 -15.78
N LEU A 300 0.66 7.15 -15.09
CA LEU A 300 -0.74 6.81 -15.40
C LEU A 300 -1.81 7.67 -14.69
#